data_AF-A0A4Q8TTN6-F1
#
_entry.id   AF-A0A4Q8TTN6-F1
#
_cell.length_a   1.000
_cell.length_b   1.000
_cell.length_c   1.000
_cell.angle_alpha   90.00
_cell.angle_beta   90.00
_cell.angle_gamma   90.00
#
_symmetry.space_group_name_H-M   'P 1'
#
loop_
_entity.id
_entity.type
_entity.pdbx_description
1 polymer ?
#
loop_
_entity_poly.entity_id
_entity_poly.type
_entity_poly.pdbx_seq_one_letter_code
_entity_poly.pdbx_strand_id
1 'polypeptide(L)'
;MAKSENSNEFIGLKSLGYINKISKLPNSDTEVAEITILSGKTQEGKNRYSNGSFIVTTSTRGVADISESLNTQTEERGILVKVSIKDYHGVISKCGKYINYRGLLDSVVLYEQ
;
A
#
# COMPACT_ATOMS: atom_id res chain seq x y z
N MET A 1 -16.26 -15.41 33.61
CA MET A 1 -15.77 -15.95 32.31
C MET A 1 -16.31 -15.06 31.20
N ALA A 2 -15.51 -14.12 30.73
CA ALA A 2 -15.88 -13.30 29.57
C ALA A 2 -15.59 -14.11 28.30
N LYS A 3 -16.56 -14.18 27.39
CA LYS A 3 -16.40 -14.79 26.07
C LYS A 3 -15.25 -14.07 25.36
N SER A 4 -14.26 -14.83 24.92
CA SER A 4 -13.29 -14.36 23.94
C SER A 4 -14.06 -14.03 22.67
N GLU A 5 -14.32 -12.74 22.48
CA GLU A 5 -14.58 -12.21 21.15
C GLU A 5 -13.27 -12.39 20.38
N ASN A 6 -13.29 -13.24 19.35
CA ASN A 6 -12.23 -13.27 18.36
C ASN A 6 -12.23 -11.92 17.65
N SER A 7 -11.55 -10.92 18.22
CA SER A 7 -11.21 -9.73 17.46
C SER A 7 -10.19 -10.16 16.42
N ASN A 8 -10.67 -10.39 15.19
CA ASN A 8 -9.83 -10.26 13.99
C ASN A 8 -9.48 -8.77 13.80
N GLU A 9 -8.94 -8.14 14.85
CA GLU A 9 -8.55 -6.75 14.85
C GLU A 9 -7.41 -6.61 13.85
N PHE A 10 -7.76 -6.07 12.69
CA PHE A 10 -6.81 -5.69 11.68
C PHE A 10 -5.92 -4.58 12.25
N ILE A 11 -4.71 -4.94 12.68
CA ILE A 11 -3.64 -4.00 13.05
C ILE A 11 -2.93 -3.55 11.77
N GLY A 12 -3.65 -2.83 10.90
CA GLY A 12 -3.13 -2.42 9.60
C GLY A 12 -3.73 -1.10 9.11
N LEU A 13 -3.31 -0.69 7.93
CA LEU A 13 -3.78 0.53 7.26
C LEU A 13 -4.75 0.19 6.12
N LYS A 14 -5.92 0.82 6.12
CA LYS A 14 -6.80 0.89 4.94
C LYS A 14 -6.83 2.32 4.44
N SER A 15 -6.52 2.55 3.17
CA SER A 15 -6.55 3.90 2.59
C SER A 15 -6.76 3.87 1.08
N LEU A 16 -6.95 5.05 0.51
CA LEU A 16 -6.75 5.27 -0.92
C LEU A 16 -5.27 5.48 -1.20
N GLY A 17 -4.83 5.06 -2.37
CA GLY A 17 -3.48 5.32 -2.83
C GLY A 17 -3.39 5.26 -4.34
N TYR A 18 -2.22 5.63 -4.86
CA TYR A 18 -1.84 5.42 -6.24
C TYR A 18 -0.82 4.30 -6.28
N ILE A 19 -1.12 3.22 -6.98
CA ILE A 19 -0.11 2.20 -7.28
C ILE A 19 0.62 2.60 -8.54
N ASN A 20 1.94 2.71 -8.43
CA ASN A 20 2.78 3.18 -9.53
C ASN A 20 3.45 2.01 -10.25
N LYS A 21 3.76 0.94 -9.51
CA LYS A 21 4.53 -0.18 -10.02
C LYS A 21 4.33 -1.43 -9.17
N ILE A 22 4.37 -2.58 -9.82
CA ILE A 22 4.61 -3.88 -9.19
C ILE A 22 5.91 -4.43 -9.79
N SER A 23 6.87 -4.80 -8.94
CA SER A 23 8.17 -5.27 -9.42
C SER A 23 8.81 -6.26 -8.45
N LYS A 24 9.78 -7.03 -8.93
CA LYS A 24 10.59 -7.92 -8.10
C LYS A 24 11.76 -7.18 -7.46
N LEU A 25 12.07 -7.53 -6.21
CA LEU A 25 13.29 -7.05 -5.55
C LEU A 25 14.54 -7.57 -6.28
N PRO A 26 15.65 -6.82 -6.26
CA PRO A 26 16.91 -7.30 -6.82
C PRO A 26 17.33 -8.63 -6.18
N ASN A 27 17.72 -9.60 -7.01
CA ASN A 27 18.18 -10.93 -6.58
C ASN A 27 17.15 -11.72 -5.75
N SER A 28 15.86 -11.44 -5.90
CA SER A 28 14.79 -12.15 -5.18
C SER A 28 13.54 -12.28 -6.06
N ASP A 29 12.80 -13.37 -5.88
CA ASP A 29 11.47 -13.54 -6.49
C ASP A 29 10.36 -12.81 -5.71
N THR A 30 10.72 -12.07 -4.67
CA THR A 30 9.75 -11.29 -3.88
C THR A 30 9.25 -10.10 -4.69
N GLU A 31 7.95 -10.12 -4.98
CA GLU A 31 7.22 -9.01 -5.57
C GLU A 31 6.90 -7.93 -4.54
N VAL A 32 6.95 -6.69 -4.99
CA VAL A 32 6.74 -5.49 -4.19
C VAL A 32 5.88 -4.52 -4.99
N ALA A 33 4.85 -3.99 -4.33
CA ALA A 33 4.00 -2.92 -4.84
C ALA A 33 4.50 -1.57 -4.31
N GLU A 34 4.81 -0.66 -5.23
CA GLU A 34 5.15 0.72 -4.91
C GLU A 34 3.87 1.56 -4.92
N ILE A 35 3.46 2.03 -3.74
CA ILE A 35 2.18 2.70 -3.53
C ILE A 35 2.39 4.04 -2.82
N THR A 36 1.81 5.08 -3.40
CA THR A 36 1.67 6.40 -2.80
C THR A 36 0.34 6.48 -2.06
N ILE A 37 0.37 6.40 -0.73
CA ILE A 37 -0.81 6.34 0.13
C ILE A 37 -1.29 7.75 0.44
N LEU A 38 -2.60 8.00 0.35
CA LEU A 38 -3.21 9.21 0.89
C LEU A 38 -3.22 9.13 2.42
N SER A 39 -2.44 9.98 3.09
CA SER A 39 -2.19 9.92 4.54
C SER A 39 -2.81 11.09 5.33
N GLY A 40 -3.73 11.83 4.71
CA GLY A 40 -4.52 12.89 5.36
C GLY A 40 -4.29 14.26 4.72
N LYS A 41 -4.35 15.32 5.54
CA LYS A 41 -4.10 16.70 5.11
C LYS A 41 -3.00 17.36 5.94
N THR A 42 -2.27 18.30 5.34
CA THR A 42 -1.36 19.20 6.04
C THR A 42 -2.15 20.24 6.86
N GLN A 43 -1.47 20.99 7.73
CA GLN A 43 -2.07 22.10 8.47
C GLN A 43 -2.66 23.18 7.54
N GLU A 44 -2.15 23.28 6.31
CA GLU A 44 -2.64 24.18 5.26
C GLU A 44 -3.80 23.57 4.44
N GLY A 45 -4.32 22.40 4.81
CA GLY A 45 -5.45 21.75 4.12
C GLY A 45 -5.10 21.01 2.83
N LYS A 46 -3.82 20.95 2.44
CA LYS A 46 -3.36 20.19 1.25
C LYS A 46 -3.32 18.70 1.53
N ASN A 47 -3.62 17.85 0.55
CA ASN A 47 -3.49 16.41 0.69
C ASN A 47 -2.03 16.02 1.00
N ARG A 48 -1.87 15.16 1.99
CA ARG A 48 -0.58 14.58 2.38
C ARG A 48 -0.50 13.17 1.82
N TYR A 49 0.64 12.85 1.23
CA TYR A 49 0.91 11.53 0.68
C TYR A 49 2.11 10.88 1.37
N SER A 50 2.07 9.56 1.45
CA SER A 50 3.08 8.71 2.04
C SER A 50 3.51 7.64 1.04
N ASN A 51 4.73 7.73 0.53
CA ASN A 51 5.26 6.72 -0.39
C ASN A 51 5.73 5.49 0.40
N GLY A 52 5.42 4.31 -0.11
CA GLY A 52 5.87 3.06 0.48
C GLY A 52 6.01 1.92 -0.51
N SER A 53 6.72 0.89 -0.06
CA SER A 53 6.97 -0.35 -0.79
C SER A 53 6.45 -1.50 0.05
N PHE A 54 5.47 -2.23 -0.48
CA PHE A 54 4.72 -3.24 0.26
C PHE A 54 4.93 -4.61 -0.37
N ILE A 55 5.28 -5.60 0.45
CA ILE A 55 5.54 -6.95 -0.04
C ILE A 55 4.22 -7.56 -0.53
N VAL A 56 4.25 -8.08 -1.75
CA VAL A 56 3.16 -8.87 -2.33
C VAL A 56 3.40 -10.33 -1.96
N THR A 57 2.36 -10.99 -1.48
CA THR A 57 2.37 -12.39 -1.10
C THR A 57 1.37 -13.16 -1.95
N THR A 58 1.42 -14.49 -1.92
CA THR A 58 0.41 -15.35 -2.54
C THR A 58 -1.00 -15.14 -1.99
N SER A 59 -1.13 -14.57 -0.78
CA SER A 59 -2.41 -14.23 -0.16
C SER A 59 -2.92 -12.84 -0.53
N THR A 60 -2.13 -12.02 -1.22
CA THR A 60 -2.49 -10.65 -1.58
C THR A 60 -3.55 -10.67 -2.67
N ARG A 61 -4.67 -9.98 -2.44
CA ARG A 61 -5.82 -9.97 -3.36
C ARG A 61 -5.77 -8.79 -4.33
N GLY A 62 -6.28 -9.01 -5.55
CA GLY A 62 -6.46 -7.99 -6.60
C GLY A 62 -5.18 -7.55 -7.33
N VAL A 63 -4.06 -8.21 -7.09
CA VAL A 63 -2.78 -7.92 -7.76
C VAL A 63 -2.85 -8.16 -9.27
N ALA A 64 -3.52 -9.22 -9.71
CA ALA A 64 -3.62 -9.57 -11.13
C ALA A 64 -4.32 -8.46 -11.94
N ASP A 65 -5.50 -8.03 -11.48
CA ASP A 65 -6.31 -6.97 -12.12
C ASP A 65 -5.54 -5.65 -12.21
N ILE A 66 -4.75 -5.35 -11.17
CA ILE A 66 -3.90 -4.15 -11.13
C ILE A 66 -2.71 -4.26 -12.06
N SER A 67 -2.04 -5.41 -12.11
CA SER A 67 -0.94 -5.65 -13.04
C SER A 67 -1.41 -5.53 -14.50
N GLU A 68 -2.59 -6.07 -14.81
CA GLU A 68 -3.21 -5.91 -16.13
C GLU A 68 -3.51 -4.43 -16.43
N SER A 69 -4.08 -3.71 -15.46
CA SER A 69 -4.36 -2.28 -15.61
C SER A 69 -3.09 -1.45 -15.79
N LEU A 70 -2.00 -1.78 -15.09
CA LEU A 70 -0.71 -1.11 -15.24
C LEU A 70 -0.09 -1.36 -16.61
N ASN A 71 -0.20 -2.59 -17.14
CA ASN A 71 0.35 -2.96 -18.44
C ASN A 71 -0.41 -2.38 -19.63
N THR A 72 -1.68 -2.04 -19.45
CA THR A 72 -2.52 -1.44 -20.52
C THR A 72 -2.40 0.08 -20.60
N GLN A 73 -1.76 0.72 -19.61
CA GLN A 73 -1.53 2.16 -19.63
C GLN A 73 -0.35 2.53 -20.53
N THR A 74 -0.58 3.49 -21.42
CA THR A 74 0.42 4.06 -22.33
C THR A 74 1.23 5.21 -21.71
N GLU A 75 0.81 5.72 -20.55
CA GLU A 75 1.50 6.78 -19.82
C GLU A 75 1.95 6.28 -18.44
N GLU A 76 3.09 6.77 -17.95
CA GLU A 76 3.61 6.49 -16.59
C GLU A 76 2.79 7.22 -15.51
N ARG A 77 1.49 6.95 -15.43
CA ARG A 77 0.60 7.50 -14.39
C ARG A 77 0.26 6.41 -13.37
N GLY A 78 0.25 6.78 -12.09
CA GLY A 78 -0.20 5.87 -11.04
C GLY A 78 -1.71 5.62 -11.12
N ILE A 79 -2.13 4.40 -10.79
CA ILE A 79 -3.54 4.00 -10.80
C ILE A 79 -4.16 4.21 -9.42
N LEU A 80 -5.31 4.89 -9.36
CA LEU A 80 -6.03 5.10 -8.11
C LEU A 80 -6.64 3.77 -7.62
N VAL A 81 -6.32 3.41 -6.37
CA VAL A 81 -6.68 2.13 -5.76
C VAL A 81 -7.14 2.28 -4.32
N LYS A 82 -7.95 1.34 -3.84
CA LYS A 82 -8.16 1.09 -2.41
C LYS A 82 -7.15 0.04 -1.97
N VAL A 83 -6.42 0.33 -0.90
CA VAL A 83 -5.35 -0.54 -0.39
C VAL A 83 -5.59 -0.94 1.06
N SER A 84 -5.22 -2.17 1.39
CA SER A 84 -5.20 -2.73 2.73
C SER A 84 -3.79 -3.26 2.99
N ILE A 85 -3.11 -2.76 4.01
CA ILE A 85 -1.72 -3.08 4.34
C ILE A 85 -1.66 -3.57 5.78
N LYS A 86 -1.13 -4.78 6.00
CA LYS A 86 -0.83 -5.33 7.32
C LYS A 86 0.55 -4.88 7.77
N ASP A 87 0.75 -4.80 9.09
CA ASP A 87 2.04 -4.48 9.72
C ASP A 87 2.64 -3.18 9.17
N TYR A 88 1.80 -2.16 8.95
CA TYR A 88 2.19 -0.89 8.37
C TYR A 88 3.09 -0.11 9.35
N HIS A 89 4.34 0.15 8.95
CA HIS A 89 5.29 0.91 9.75
C HIS A 89 6.13 1.84 8.87
N GLY A 90 6.52 2.99 9.43
CA GLY A 90 7.44 3.92 8.78
C GLY A 90 8.88 3.64 9.17
N VAL A 91 9.83 3.86 8.27
CA VAL A 91 11.26 3.85 8.61
C VAL A 91 11.67 5.23 9.12
N ILE A 92 12.33 5.30 10.28
CA ILE A 92 12.80 6.58 10.83
C ILE A 92 14.05 7.02 10.06
N SER A 93 14.02 8.24 9.53
CA SER A 93 15.16 8.89 8.89
C SER A 93 16.23 9.27 9.91
N LYS A 94 17.42 9.62 9.43
CA LYS A 94 18.50 10.18 10.28
C LYS A 94 18.09 11.44 11.05
N CYS A 95 17.03 12.15 10.65
CA CYS A 95 16.52 13.33 11.35
C CYS A 95 15.27 13.05 12.21
N GLY A 96 14.99 11.78 12.53
CA GLY A 96 13.87 11.40 13.40
C GLY A 96 12.50 11.47 12.72
N LYS A 97 12.44 11.72 11.41
CA LYS A 97 11.19 11.80 10.64
C LYS A 97 10.92 10.46 9.96
N TYR A 98 9.68 9.97 9.99
CA TYR A 98 9.32 8.79 9.21
C TYR A 98 9.43 9.09 7.70
N ILE A 99 10.30 8.36 7.00
CA ILE A 99 10.50 8.37 5.55
C ILE A 99 10.38 6.94 5.05
N ASN A 100 9.63 6.72 3.96
CA ASN A 100 9.40 5.40 3.35
C ASN A 100 8.67 4.40 4.26
N TYR A 101 7.46 4.05 3.87
CA TYR A 101 6.64 3.08 4.60
C TYR A 101 6.80 1.66 4.06
N ARG A 102 6.64 0.68 4.94
CA ARG A 102 6.72 -0.75 4.63
C ARG A 102 5.57 -1.49 5.30
N GLY A 103 5.29 -2.68 4.79
CA GLY A 103 4.27 -3.57 5.32
C GLY A 103 3.99 -4.72 4.34
N LEU A 104 3.05 -5.58 4.71
CA LEU A 104 2.55 -6.66 3.87
C LEU A 104 1.28 -6.19 3.18
N LEU A 105 1.25 -6.21 1.85
CA LEU A 105 0.04 -5.86 1.11
C LEU A 105 -1.01 -6.97 1.29
N ASP A 106 -2.15 -6.65 1.87
CA ASP A 106 -3.26 -7.60 2.05
C ASP A 106 -4.20 -7.59 0.83
N SER A 107 -4.54 -6.39 0.35
CA SER A 107 -5.35 -6.24 -0.87
C SER A 107 -5.09 -4.91 -1.56
N VAL A 108 -5.20 -4.92 -2.88
CA VAL A 108 -5.26 -3.74 -3.73
C VAL A 108 -6.39 -3.92 -4.73
N VAL A 109 -7.27 -2.93 -4.86
CA VAL A 109 -8.39 -2.98 -5.82
C VAL A 109 -8.52 -1.64 -6.52
N LEU A 110 -8.91 -1.66 -7.78
CA LEU A 110 -9.20 -0.44 -8.54
C LEU A 110 -10.26 0.39 -7.79
N TYR A 111 -10.05 1.70 -7.76
CA TYR A 111 -11.06 2.61 -7.26
C TYR A 111 -12.07 2.91 -8.36
N GLU A 112 -13.18 2.17 -8.36
CA GLU A 112 -14.36 2.50 -9.18
C GLU A 112 -15.21 3.54 -8.44
N GLN A 113 -15.60 4.61 -9.15
CA GLN A 113 -16.44 5.71 -8.66
C GLN A 113 -17.92 5.37 -8.76
#